data_AF-A0A8T4A4X8-F1
#
_entry.id   AF-A0A8T4A4X8-F1
#
_cell.length_a   1.000
_cell.length_b   1.000
_cell.length_c   1.000
_cell.angle_alpha   90.00
_cell.angle_beta   90.00
_cell.angle_gamma   90.00
#
_symmetry.space_group_name_H-M   'P 1'
#
loop_
_entity.id
_entity.type
_entity.pdbx_description
1 polymer ?
#
loop_
_entity_poly.entity_id
_entity_poly.type
_entity_poly.pdbx_seq_one_letter_code
_entity_poly.pdbx_strand_id
1 'polypeptide(L)'
;MKILDAVKTFFGLAFCVILRLISMPLPNFEPIMGTMLPFAQKLGRYAGFAFGFMALVSIDFITGRLGMWTVYCGIAYGGLGYAASIYLSRFKGFKLKNYLLFGVAGTMAYDFVTALLFGFQFGQTLEVTLFGQIPFTVYHLAGNLLFVTLLSPAVYYGIVENKSLEALSTSEYLKRLRFLFR
;
A
#
# COMPACT_ATOMS: atom_id res chain seq x y z
N MET A 1 -13.88 -11.89 -2.78
CA MET A 1 -13.19 -11.57 -1.52
C MET A 1 -14.07 -12.04 -0.38
N LYS A 2 -13.55 -12.75 0.63
CA LYS A 2 -14.37 -13.15 1.80
C LYS A 2 -14.59 -11.94 2.70
N ILE A 3 -15.65 -11.94 3.51
CA ILE A 3 -15.95 -10.84 4.45
C ILE A 3 -14.75 -10.57 5.38
N LEU A 4 -14.13 -11.63 5.88
CA LEU A 4 -12.95 -11.50 6.75
C LEU A 4 -11.76 -10.84 6.04
N ASP A 5 -11.54 -11.13 4.76
CA ASP A 5 -10.47 -10.49 3.98
C ASP A 5 -10.73 -8.98 3.83
N ALA A 6 -12.01 -8.60 3.65
CA ALA A 6 -12.42 -7.20 3.59
C ALA A 6 -12.15 -6.48 4.93
N VAL A 7 -12.47 -7.14 6.05
CA VAL A 7 -12.20 -6.63 7.40
C VAL A 7 -10.69 -6.48 7.64
N LYS A 8 -9.89 -7.50 7.32
CA LYS A 8 -8.42 -7.45 7.40
C LYS A 8 -7.86 -6.29 6.56
N THR A 9 -8.38 -6.10 5.36
CA THR A 9 -8.00 -5.01 4.45
C THR A 9 -8.33 -3.64 5.05
N PHE A 10 -9.52 -3.47 5.61
CA PHE A 10 -9.93 -2.23 6.27
C PHE A 10 -9.01 -1.87 7.44
N PHE A 11 -8.72 -2.82 8.33
CA PHE A 11 -7.80 -2.58 9.45
C PHE A 11 -6.37 -2.29 8.98
N GLY A 12 -5.88 -2.99 7.96
CA GLY A 12 -4.59 -2.71 7.35
C GLY A 12 -4.52 -1.31 6.73
N LEU A 13 -5.59 -0.88 6.07
CA LEU A 13 -5.71 0.45 5.49
C LEU A 13 -5.73 1.53 6.57
N ALA A 14 -6.55 1.36 7.61
CA ALA A 14 -6.61 2.29 8.74
C ALA A 14 -5.24 2.41 9.43
N PHE A 15 -4.57 1.28 9.66
CA PHE A 15 -3.22 1.24 10.22
C PHE A 15 -2.22 2.01 9.33
N CYS A 16 -2.24 1.77 8.02
CA CYS A 16 -1.40 2.50 7.07
C CYS A 16 -1.65 4.02 7.12
N VAL A 17 -2.92 4.44 7.11
CA VAL A 17 -3.30 5.85 7.14
C VAL A 17 -2.82 6.50 8.44
N ILE A 18 -3.03 5.87 9.59
CA ILE A 18 -2.57 6.39 10.90
C ILE A 18 -1.05 6.52 10.91
N LEU A 19 -0.32 5.49 10.48
CA LEU A 19 1.14 5.58 10.38
C LEU A 19 1.59 6.68 9.43
N ARG A 20 0.88 6.90 8.31
CA ARG A 20 1.22 7.98 7.40
C ARG A 20 1.06 9.33 8.10
N LEU A 21 -0.06 9.56 8.79
CA LEU A 21 -0.31 10.80 9.52
C LEU A 21 0.80 11.10 10.54
N ILE A 22 1.31 10.07 11.23
CA ILE A 22 2.46 10.21 12.15
C ILE A 22 3.75 10.56 11.40
N SER A 23 3.99 9.91 10.26
CA SER A 23 5.19 10.13 9.43
C SER A 23 5.16 11.40 8.58
N MET A 24 4.04 12.14 8.53
CA MET A 24 3.88 13.32 7.66
C MET A 24 4.95 14.40 7.76
N PRO A 25 5.56 14.67 8.93
CA PRO A 25 6.66 15.64 9.01
C PRO A 25 7.87 15.26 8.14
N LEU A 26 8.00 13.98 7.79
CA LEU A 26 9.04 13.47 6.91
C LEU A 26 8.51 13.40 5.46
N PRO A 27 9.10 14.16 4.51
CA PRO A 27 8.60 14.24 3.15
C PRO A 27 8.77 12.89 2.45
N ASN A 28 7.71 12.29 1.89
CA ASN A 28 7.77 11.01 1.15
C ASN A 28 8.31 9.81 1.93
N PHE A 29 8.27 9.90 3.26
CA PHE A 29 8.48 8.75 4.13
C PHE A 29 7.12 8.07 4.36
N GLU A 30 6.73 7.17 3.46
CA GLU A 30 5.35 6.66 3.44
C GLU A 30 5.26 5.16 3.76
N PRO A 31 4.38 4.73 4.69
CA PRO A 31 4.22 3.31 5.02
C PRO A 31 3.39 2.54 3.98
N ILE A 32 2.94 3.19 2.91
CA ILE A 32 2.01 2.61 1.92
C ILE A 32 2.62 1.38 1.25
N MET A 33 3.86 1.46 0.74
CA MET A 33 4.53 0.32 0.11
C MET A 33 4.64 -0.87 1.09
N GLY A 34 5.16 -0.63 2.30
CA GLY A 34 5.36 -1.70 3.28
C GLY A 34 4.07 -2.39 3.72
N THR A 35 2.97 -1.66 3.80
CA THR A 35 1.67 -2.21 4.22
C THR A 35 0.86 -2.82 3.07
N MET A 36 0.95 -2.29 1.86
CA MET A 36 0.18 -2.71 0.68
C MET A 36 0.63 -4.07 0.13
N LEU A 37 1.94 -4.36 0.10
CA LEU A 37 2.48 -5.55 -0.58
C LEU A 37 1.89 -6.88 -0.05
N PRO A 38 1.73 -7.10 1.28
CA PRO A 38 1.07 -8.29 1.80
C PRO A 38 -0.36 -8.49 1.29
N PHE A 39 -1.17 -7.44 1.27
CA PHE A 39 -2.54 -7.49 0.77
C PHE A 39 -2.56 -7.75 -0.74
N ALA A 40 -1.70 -7.09 -1.50
CA ALA A 40 -1.56 -7.32 -2.94
C ALA A 40 -1.17 -8.76 -3.27
N GLN A 41 -0.22 -9.35 -2.54
CA GLN A 41 0.20 -10.73 -2.76
C GLN A 41 -0.93 -11.73 -2.50
N LYS A 42 -1.73 -11.51 -1.45
CA LYS A 42 -2.70 -12.49 -0.94
C LYS A 42 -4.12 -12.33 -1.46
N LEU A 43 -4.59 -11.10 -1.61
CA LEU A 43 -5.97 -10.80 -1.98
C LEU A 43 -6.13 -10.49 -3.48
N GLY A 44 -5.03 -10.39 -4.21
CA GLY A 44 -5.02 -10.26 -5.67
C GLY A 44 -4.99 -8.81 -6.17
N ARG A 45 -4.92 -8.69 -7.49
CA ARG A 45 -4.59 -7.45 -8.21
C ARG A 45 -5.53 -6.27 -7.92
N TYR A 46 -6.83 -6.52 -7.83
CA TYR A 46 -7.81 -5.47 -7.58
C TYR A 46 -7.83 -5.02 -6.12
N ALA A 47 -7.58 -5.94 -5.18
CA ALA A 47 -7.44 -5.59 -3.77
C ALA A 47 -6.14 -4.80 -3.53
N GLY A 48 -5.04 -5.20 -4.18
CA GLY A 48 -3.79 -4.44 -4.18
C GLY A 48 -3.98 -3.02 -4.72
N PHE A 49 -4.65 -2.89 -5.88
CA PHE A 49 -4.99 -1.59 -6.45
C PHE A 49 -5.81 -0.73 -5.49
N ALA A 50 -6.91 -1.29 -5.00
CA ALA A 50 -7.81 -0.57 -4.10
C ALA A 50 -7.09 -0.13 -2.82
N PHE A 51 -6.23 -0.97 -2.24
CA PHE A 51 -5.47 -0.62 -1.04
C PHE A 51 -4.55 0.58 -1.30
N GLY A 52 -3.71 0.52 -2.33
CA GLY A 52 -2.77 1.60 -2.65
C GLY A 52 -3.48 2.93 -2.96
N PHE A 53 -4.53 2.86 -3.80
CA PHE A 53 -5.34 4.02 -4.16
C PHE A 53 -6.04 4.63 -2.94
N MET A 54 -6.75 3.80 -2.17
CA MET A 54 -7.52 4.28 -1.02
C MET A 54 -6.63 4.78 0.11
N ALA A 55 -5.43 4.22 0.30
CA ALA A 55 -4.49 4.72 1.31
C ALA A 55 -4.21 6.19 1.06
N LEU A 56 -3.74 6.54 -0.14
CA LEU A 56 -3.41 7.92 -0.47
C LEU A 56 -4.64 8.83 -0.45
N VAL A 57 -5.74 8.44 -1.10
CA VAL A 57 -6.97 9.25 -1.14
C VAL A 57 -7.47 9.55 0.28
N SER A 58 -7.38 8.57 1.18
CA SER A 58 -7.79 8.77 2.58
C SER A 58 -6.89 9.77 3.30
N ILE A 59 -5.57 9.69 3.09
CA ILE A 59 -4.61 10.64 3.67
C ILE A 59 -4.89 12.06 3.18
N ASP A 60 -5.05 12.25 1.86
CA ASP A 60 -5.30 13.57 1.28
C ASP A 60 -6.67 14.12 1.67
N PHE A 61 -7.69 13.27 1.78
CA PHE A 61 -9.00 13.66 2.28
C PHE A 61 -8.93 14.15 3.73
N ILE A 62 -8.30 13.38 4.63
CA ILE A 62 -8.17 13.74 6.05
C ILE A 62 -7.36 15.03 6.24
N THR A 63 -6.35 15.25 5.41
CA THR A 63 -5.45 16.39 5.53
C THR A 63 -5.91 17.62 4.74
N GLY A 64 -7.04 17.54 4.03
CA GLY A 64 -7.58 18.63 3.22
C GLY A 64 -6.74 18.96 1.98
N ARG A 65 -6.03 17.97 1.42
CA ARG A 65 -5.05 18.12 0.31
C ARG A 65 -5.52 17.51 -1.01
N LEU A 66 -6.81 17.21 -1.14
CA LEU A 66 -7.37 16.67 -2.38
C LEU A 66 -7.05 17.57 -3.58
N GLY A 67 -6.56 16.97 -4.66
CA GLY A 67 -6.28 17.66 -5.91
C GLY A 67 -5.75 16.74 -7.00
N MET A 68 -5.19 17.33 -8.06
CA MET A 68 -4.57 16.56 -9.16
C MET A 68 -3.42 15.66 -8.67
N TRP A 69 -2.69 16.11 -7.65
CA TRP A 69 -1.68 15.29 -6.98
C TRP A 69 -2.26 13.97 -6.46
N THR A 70 -3.42 14.01 -5.78
CA THR A 70 -4.13 12.83 -5.29
C THR A 70 -4.49 11.88 -6.44
N VAL A 71 -4.87 12.41 -7.60
CA VAL A 71 -5.20 11.60 -8.78
C VAL A 71 -3.95 10.88 -9.29
N TYR A 72 -2.85 11.62 -9.52
CA TYR A 72 -1.61 11.05 -10.06
C TYR A 72 -1.03 10.00 -9.12
N CYS A 73 -0.83 10.38 -7.86
CA CYS A 73 -0.22 9.53 -6.85
C CYS A 73 -1.15 8.37 -6.49
N GLY A 74 -2.47 8.59 -6.44
CA GLY A 74 -3.44 7.56 -6.09
C GLY A 74 -3.50 6.47 -7.16
N ILE A 75 -3.55 6.88 -8.43
CA ILE A 75 -3.49 5.95 -9.57
C ILE A 75 -2.13 5.25 -9.61
N ALA A 76 -1.03 5.95 -9.36
CA ALA A 76 0.30 5.36 -9.36
C ALA A 76 0.45 4.31 -8.24
N TYR A 77 0.05 4.60 -7.00
CA TYR A 77 0.05 3.61 -5.91
C TYR A 77 -0.91 2.46 -6.16
N GLY A 78 -2.11 2.73 -6.70
CA GLY A 78 -3.02 1.68 -7.13
C GLY A 78 -2.38 0.77 -8.18
N GLY A 79 -1.75 1.35 -9.20
CA GLY A 79 -1.00 0.64 -10.23
C GLY A 79 0.13 -0.21 -9.65
N LEU A 80 0.88 0.31 -8.68
CA LEU A 80 1.88 -0.46 -7.95
C LEU A 80 1.27 -1.63 -7.19
N GLY A 81 0.16 -1.44 -6.48
CA GLY A 81 -0.53 -2.54 -5.78
C GLY A 81 -1.01 -3.62 -6.73
N TYR A 82 -1.50 -3.23 -7.91
CA TYR A 82 -1.88 -4.15 -8.97
C TYR A 82 -0.67 -4.95 -9.48
N ALA A 83 0.42 -4.26 -9.83
CA ALA A 83 1.65 -4.87 -10.33
C ALA A 83 2.33 -5.77 -9.27
N ALA A 84 2.30 -5.35 -8.00
CA ALA A 84 2.80 -6.10 -6.87
C ALA A 84 2.12 -7.46 -6.77
N SER A 85 0.80 -7.51 -6.97
CA SER A 85 0.07 -8.76 -6.98
C SER A 85 0.56 -9.69 -8.09
N ILE A 86 0.67 -9.20 -9.33
CA ILE A 86 1.14 -10.00 -10.47
C ILE A 86 2.54 -10.58 -10.23
N TYR A 87 3.42 -9.78 -9.63
CA TYR A 87 4.80 -10.19 -9.37
C TYR A 87 4.90 -11.13 -8.16
N LEU A 88 4.35 -10.73 -7.00
CA LEU A 88 4.52 -11.44 -5.73
C LEU A 88 3.70 -12.72 -5.63
N SER A 89 2.53 -12.80 -6.29
CA SER A 89 1.69 -14.00 -6.27
C SER A 89 2.33 -15.22 -6.98
N ARG A 90 3.44 -15.02 -7.70
CA ARG A 90 4.26 -16.10 -8.28
C ARG A 90 5.02 -16.90 -7.22
N PHE A 91 5.18 -16.33 -6.02
CA PHE A 91 5.95 -16.95 -4.95
C PHE A 91 5.03 -17.50 -3.87
N LYS A 92 5.33 -18.72 -3.41
CA LYS A 92 4.68 -19.30 -2.24
C LYS A 92 5.15 -18.57 -0.98
N GLY A 93 4.20 -17.96 -0.27
CA GLY A 93 4.43 -17.32 1.03
C GLY A 93 5.19 -15.98 0.94
N PHE A 94 5.45 -15.41 2.12
CA PHE A 94 6.23 -14.19 2.25
C PHE A 94 7.72 -14.46 2.00
N LYS A 95 8.36 -13.59 1.21
CA LYS A 95 9.81 -13.61 0.95
C LYS A 95 10.31 -12.18 0.90
N LEU A 96 11.00 -11.75 1.96
CA LEU A 96 11.46 -10.36 2.11
C LEU A 96 12.28 -9.87 0.89
N LYS A 97 13.18 -10.69 0.36
CA LYS A 97 13.97 -10.35 -0.84
C LYS A 97 13.10 -9.93 -2.02
N ASN A 98 11.99 -10.62 -2.27
CA ASN A 98 11.12 -10.32 -3.39
C ASN A 98 10.33 -9.03 -3.14
N TYR A 99 9.92 -8.81 -1.91
CA TYR A 99 9.26 -7.57 -1.49
C TYR A 99 10.19 -6.38 -1.64
N LEU A 100 11.46 -6.51 -1.23
CA LEU A 100 12.47 -5.46 -1.39
C LEU A 100 12.76 -5.20 -2.88
N LEU A 101 12.92 -6.26 -3.69
CA LEU A 101 13.14 -6.08 -5.13
C LEU A 101 11.99 -5.33 -5.79
N PHE A 102 10.74 -5.68 -5.44
CA PHE A 102 9.58 -4.94 -5.89
C PHE A 102 9.56 -3.52 -5.32
N GLY A 103 9.90 -3.32 -4.05
CA GLY A 103 9.97 -2.01 -3.42
C GLY A 103 10.93 -1.06 -4.14
N VAL A 104 12.11 -1.55 -4.55
CA VAL A 104 13.06 -0.76 -5.35
C VAL A 104 12.45 -0.38 -6.70
N ALA A 105 12.04 -1.38 -7.49
CA ALA A 105 11.53 -1.14 -8.84
C ALA A 105 10.23 -0.31 -8.83
N GLY A 106 9.36 -0.58 -7.87
CA GLY A 106 8.09 0.12 -7.68
C GLY A 106 8.29 1.57 -7.27
N THR A 107 9.23 1.86 -6.36
CA THR A 107 9.53 3.26 -5.98
C THR A 107 10.05 4.04 -7.19
N MET A 108 11.00 3.47 -7.95
CA MET A 108 11.52 4.11 -9.16
C MET A 108 10.43 4.36 -10.20
N ALA A 109 9.54 3.38 -10.43
CA ALA A 109 8.44 3.52 -11.37
C ALA A 109 7.42 4.57 -10.93
N TYR A 110 7.06 4.57 -9.64
CA TYR A 110 6.13 5.54 -9.06
C TYR A 110 6.68 6.96 -9.18
N ASP A 111 7.92 7.17 -8.76
CA ASP A 111 8.55 8.48 -8.78
C ASP A 111 8.74 8.98 -10.20
N PHE A 112 9.14 8.12 -11.13
CA PHE A 112 9.25 8.49 -12.54
C PHE A 112 7.90 8.95 -13.12
N VAL A 113 6.83 8.17 -12.89
CA VAL A 113 5.50 8.50 -13.41
C VAL A 113 4.96 9.79 -12.78
N THR A 114 5.04 9.91 -11.45
CA THR A 114 4.53 11.08 -10.73
C THR A 114 5.32 12.34 -11.03
N ALA A 115 6.64 12.24 -11.16
CA ALA A 115 7.49 13.35 -11.59
C ALA A 115 7.10 13.85 -12.99
N LEU A 116 6.92 12.94 -13.95
CA LEU A 116 6.51 13.33 -15.31
C LEU A 116 5.13 14.01 -15.32
N LEU A 117 4.15 13.43 -14.62
CA LEU A 117 2.80 14.00 -14.56
C LEU A 117 2.80 15.39 -13.92
N PHE A 118 3.56 15.55 -12.83
CA PHE A 118 3.71 16.83 -12.16
C PHE A 118 4.48 17.84 -13.03
N GLY A 119 5.61 17.45 -13.58
CA GLY A 119 6.42 18.28 -14.47
C GLY A 119 5.63 18.79 -15.66
N PHE A 120 4.87 17.93 -16.33
CA PHE A 120 3.99 18.32 -17.43
C PHE A 120 2.87 19.27 -17.01
N GLN A 121 2.26 19.06 -15.84
CA GLN A 121 1.24 19.97 -15.33
C GLN A 121 1.77 21.40 -15.16
N PHE A 122 3.04 21.57 -14.78
CA PHE A 122 3.65 22.88 -14.54
C PHE A 122 4.54 23.37 -15.69
N GLY A 123 4.54 22.68 -16.84
CA GLY A 123 5.35 23.06 -17.99
C GLY A 123 6.87 23.01 -17.74
N GLN A 124 7.32 22.16 -16.81
CA GLN A 124 8.74 21.95 -16.57
C GLN A 124 9.40 21.25 -17.75
N THR A 125 10.67 21.58 -18.02
CA THR A 125 11.46 20.82 -18.98
C THR A 125 11.74 19.42 -18.43
N LEU A 126 11.88 18.44 -19.33
CA LEU A 126 12.18 17.07 -18.95
C LEU A 126 13.46 16.98 -18.10
N GLU A 127 14.47 17.80 -18.41
CA GLU A 127 15.71 17.90 -17.65
C GLU A 127 15.46 18.29 -16.18
N VAL A 128 14.72 19.37 -15.95
CA VAL A 128 14.39 19.86 -14.60
C VAL A 128 13.58 18.82 -13.84
N THR A 129 12.59 18.21 -14.49
CA THR A 129 11.77 17.15 -13.89
C THR A 129 12.60 15.93 -13.47
N LEU A 130 13.49 15.44 -14.33
CA LEU A 130 14.26 14.23 -14.05
C LEU A 130 15.36 14.48 -13.01
N PHE A 131 16.13 15.55 -13.14
CA PHE A 131 17.21 15.84 -12.19
C PHE A 131 16.68 16.33 -10.84
N GLY A 132 15.61 17.12 -10.84
CA GLY A 132 14.95 17.57 -9.61
C GLY A 132 14.34 16.43 -8.79
N GLN A 133 13.97 15.32 -9.44
CA GLN A 133 13.39 14.16 -8.79
C GLN A 133 14.41 13.28 -8.04
N ILE A 134 15.69 13.32 -8.40
CA ILE A 134 16.73 12.45 -7.82
C ILE A 134 16.76 12.47 -6.28
N PRO A 135 16.88 13.63 -5.60
CA PRO A 135 16.93 13.65 -4.13
C PRO A 135 15.64 13.12 -3.50
N PHE A 136 14.49 13.40 -4.12
CA PHE A 136 13.19 12.89 -3.69
C PHE A 136 13.17 11.36 -3.76
N THR A 137 13.63 10.79 -4.88
CA THR A 137 13.65 9.34 -5.07
C THR A 137 14.60 8.61 -4.14
N VAL A 138 15.77 9.18 -3.85
CA VAL A 138 16.69 8.60 -2.85
C VAL A 138 16.01 8.51 -1.49
N TYR A 139 15.34 9.59 -1.06
CA TYR A 139 14.66 9.62 0.23
C TYR A 139 13.45 8.68 0.28
N HIS A 140 12.62 8.71 -0.76
CA HIS A 140 11.44 7.85 -0.86
C HIS A 140 11.83 6.37 -0.89
N LEU A 141 12.89 6.02 -1.62
CA LEU A 141 13.43 4.67 -1.68
C LEU A 141 13.90 4.19 -0.31
N ALA A 142 14.66 5.02 0.43
CA ALA A 142 15.09 4.68 1.77
C ALA A 142 13.90 4.40 2.72
N GLY A 143 12.88 5.27 2.70
CA GLY A 143 11.66 5.08 3.48
C GLY A 143 10.91 3.81 3.11
N ASN A 144 10.69 3.57 1.81
CA ASN A 144 10.01 2.37 1.34
C ASN A 144 10.76 1.10 1.71
N LEU A 145 12.09 1.06 1.59
CA LEU A 145 12.86 -0.13 1.97
C LEU A 145 12.81 -0.38 3.48
N LEU A 146 12.83 0.67 4.30
CA LEU A 146 12.64 0.53 5.74
C LEU A 146 11.27 -0.06 6.06
N PHE A 147 10.19 0.52 5.52
CA PHE A 147 8.84 0.05 5.78
C PHE A 147 8.56 -1.34 5.19
N VAL A 148 9.13 -1.67 4.04
CA VAL A 148 9.05 -3.04 3.50
C VAL A 148 9.77 -4.03 4.42
N THR A 149 10.92 -3.65 4.98
CA THR A 149 11.67 -4.50 5.90
C THR A 149 10.92 -4.73 7.22
N LEU A 150 10.33 -3.68 7.78
CA LEU A 150 9.72 -3.73 9.11
C LEU A 150 8.23 -4.05 9.08
N LEU A 151 7.45 -3.36 8.24
CA LEU A 151 5.98 -3.47 8.23
C LEU A 151 5.47 -4.64 7.40
N SER A 152 6.07 -4.95 6.24
CA SER A 152 5.55 -6.05 5.42
C SER A 152 5.51 -7.40 6.16
N PRO A 153 6.55 -7.86 6.89
CA PRO A 153 6.43 -9.10 7.65
C PRO A 153 5.41 -8.99 8.78
N ALA A 154 5.37 -7.87 9.50
CA ALA A 154 4.44 -7.66 10.61
C ALA A 154 2.97 -7.71 10.13
N VAL A 155 2.65 -7.03 9.02
CA VAL A 155 1.32 -7.03 8.41
C VAL A 155 1.00 -8.40 7.82
N TYR A 156 1.94 -9.02 7.11
CA TYR A 156 1.71 -10.31 6.48
C TYR A 156 1.37 -11.40 7.50
N TYR A 157 2.18 -11.57 8.55
CA TYR A 157 1.95 -12.63 9.54
C TYR A 157 0.91 -12.23 10.60
N GLY A 158 0.88 -10.96 10.99
CA GLY A 158 0.00 -10.48 12.06
C GLY A 158 -1.45 -10.25 11.63
N ILE A 159 -1.68 -9.89 10.37
CA ILE A 159 -3.02 -9.53 9.86
C ILE A 159 -3.45 -10.49 8.75
N VAL A 160 -2.64 -10.59 7.68
CA VAL A 160 -3.09 -11.24 6.44
C VAL A 160 -3.21 -12.76 6.61
N GLU A 161 -2.15 -13.44 7.04
CA GLU A 161 -2.09 -14.90 7.25
C GLU A 161 -2.46 -15.33 8.67
N ASN A 162 -2.98 -14.42 9.49
CA ASN A 162 -3.29 -14.74 10.88
C ASN A 162 -4.53 -15.64 10.99
N LYS A 163 -4.29 -16.92 11.32
CA LYS A 163 -5.32 -17.96 11.49
C LYS A 163 -6.19 -17.79 12.73
N SER A 164 -5.70 -17.10 13.78
CA SER A 164 -6.53 -16.89 14.98
C SER A 164 -7.70 -15.93 14.68
N LEU A 165 -7.47 -14.94 13.82
CA LEU A 165 -8.53 -14.06 13.30
C LEU A 165 -9.57 -14.83 12.45
N GLU A 166 -9.15 -15.90 11.78
CA GLU A 166 -10.04 -16.79 11.01
C GLU A 166 -10.89 -17.69 11.91
N ALA A 167 -10.29 -18.22 12.98
CA ALA A 167 -10.99 -19.06 13.96
C ALA A 167 -12.05 -18.27 14.75
N LEU A 168 -11.75 -17.02 15.14
CA LEU A 168 -12.70 -16.12 15.83
C LEU A 168 -13.92 -15.82 14.96
N SER A 169 -13.72 -15.48 13.68
CA SER A 169 -14.80 -15.24 12.72
C SER A 169 -15.76 -16.42 12.58
N THR A 170 -15.23 -17.65 12.57
CA THR A 170 -16.05 -18.86 12.35
C THR A 170 -16.82 -19.26 13.61
N SER A 171 -16.15 -19.23 14.77
CA SER A 171 -16.73 -19.52 16.09
C SER A 171 -17.92 -18.59 16.41
N GLU A 172 -17.75 -17.30 16.17
CA GLU A 172 -18.74 -16.28 16.56
C GLU A 172 -19.93 -16.24 15.61
N TYR A 173 -19.70 -16.50 14.31
CA TYR A 173 -20.77 -16.67 13.32
C TYR A 173 -21.62 -17.91 13.61
N LEU A 174 -20.99 -19.04 13.95
CA LEU A 174 -21.70 -20.27 14.32
C LEU A 174 -22.50 -20.11 15.63
N LYS A 175 -21.98 -19.35 16.61
CA LYS A 175 -22.71 -19.02 17.84
C LYS A 175 -23.95 -18.16 17.57
N ARG A 176 -23.85 -17.15 16.69
CA ARG A 176 -24.99 -16.29 16.31
C ARG A 176 -26.06 -17.05 15.52
N LEU A 177 -25.67 -17.96 14.62
CA LEU A 177 -26.63 -18.82 13.93
C LEU A 177 -27.37 -19.74 14.89
N ARG A 178 -26.69 -20.36 15.87
CA ARG A 178 -27.36 -21.19 16.89
C ARG A 178 -28.38 -20.42 17.76
N PHE A 179 -28.21 -19.10 17.90
CA PHE A 179 -29.14 -18.26 18.63
C PHE A 179 -30.37 -17.87 17.80
N LEU A 180 -30.25 -17.82 16.46
CA LEU A 180 -31.36 -17.51 15.55
C LEU A 180 -32.26 -18.72 15.24
N PHE A 181 -31.79 -19.95 15.53
CA PHE A 181 -32.55 -21.20 15.36
C PHE A 181 -32.95 -21.84 16.69
N ARG A 182 -32.98 -21.07 17.78
CA ARG A 182 -33.65 -21.39 19.04
C ARG A 182 -34.82 -20.45 19.23
#